data_AF-A0A9P0KAN9-F1
#
_entry.id   AF-A0A9P0KAN9-F1
#
_cell.length_a   1.000
_cell.length_b   1.000
_cell.length_c   1.000
_cell.angle_alpha   90.00
_cell.angle_beta   90.00
_cell.angle_gamma   90.00
#
_symmetry.space_group_name_H-M   'P 1'
#
loop_
_entity.id
_entity.type
_entity.pdbx_description
1 polymer ?
#
loop_
_entity_poly.entity_id
_entity_poly.type
_entity_poly.pdbx_seq_one_letter_code
_entity_poly.pdbx_strand_id
1 'polypeptide(L)'
;MAKKIEEFLRSEGNFIMDLLQTAGVPDRRLNDDDENDEGKANEENSFKKASRARSLQELQDRLERVKGKKKMNYREKLEKKKLKNQLKKKTKKSERHANHKLSRAAKLSSVLEKSTEMESDTKKPDKPVYNKDEKLVFSKFDFAEIGKKKKVKKEKDPKKILENLEKQNEKINKLKESGEIEKAIEIKEKNAWKNALAKAEGQKIKDDPLLLKKSVKKKEQKQRSSKKKWEQRIQGVEKAKQDRQQKRKDNIQKRKKDKKTTKLKKAAKRGKIIPGF
;
A
#
# COMPACT_ATOMS: atom_id res chain seq x y z
N MET A 1 12.97 48.99 -16.90
CA MET A 1 12.04 48.26 -16.01
C MET A 1 12.51 46.83 -15.70
N ALA A 2 12.88 46.02 -16.70
CA ALA A 2 13.28 44.62 -16.49
C ALA A 2 14.41 44.41 -15.45
N LYS A 3 15.49 45.22 -15.50
CA LYS A 3 16.61 45.10 -14.55
C LYS A 3 16.21 45.33 -13.08
N LYS A 4 15.32 46.30 -12.83
CA LYS A 4 14.79 46.58 -11.48
C LYS A 4 13.92 45.43 -10.95
N ILE A 5 13.17 44.77 -11.83
CA ILE A 5 12.36 43.60 -11.46
C ILE A 5 13.26 42.40 -11.15
N GLU A 6 14.34 42.21 -11.91
CA GLU A 6 15.29 41.13 -11.66
C GLU A 6 16.03 41.33 -10.32
N GLU A 7 16.46 42.56 -10.04
CA GLU A 7 17.07 42.91 -8.74
C GLU A 7 16.09 42.69 -7.58
N PHE A 8 14.82 43.10 -7.75
CA PHE A 8 13.77 42.87 -6.76
C PHE A 8 13.54 41.38 -6.48
N LEU A 9 13.37 40.56 -7.52
CA LEU A 9 13.19 39.11 -7.39
C LEU A 9 14.38 38.40 -6.76
N ARG A 10 15.61 38.85 -7.05
CA ARG A 10 16.82 38.34 -6.40
C ARG A 10 16.86 38.71 -4.92
N SER A 11 16.47 39.93 -4.58
CA SER A 11 16.43 40.40 -3.18
C SER A 11 15.37 39.66 -2.35
N GLU A 12 14.18 39.45 -2.92
CA GLU A 12 13.11 38.67 -2.28
C GLU A 12 13.50 37.20 -2.16
N GLY A 13 14.12 36.63 -3.19
CA GLY A 13 14.61 35.26 -3.16
C GLY A 13 15.61 35.01 -2.03
N ASN A 14 16.56 35.94 -1.84
CA ASN A 14 17.52 35.86 -0.74
C ASN A 14 16.86 36.04 0.62
N PHE A 15 15.90 36.96 0.75
CA PHE A 15 15.13 37.17 1.98
C PHE A 15 14.32 35.92 2.38
N ILE A 16 13.65 35.28 1.41
CA ILE A 16 12.88 34.06 1.65
C ILE A 16 13.79 32.90 2.07
N MET A 17 14.98 32.78 1.46
CA MET A 17 15.95 31.74 1.83
C MET A 17 16.46 31.92 3.26
N ASP A 18 16.80 33.15 3.66
CA ASP A 18 17.24 33.47 5.03
C ASP A 18 16.12 33.25 6.07
N LEU A 19 14.88 33.64 5.73
CA LEU A 19 13.70 33.37 6.56
C LEU A 19 13.46 31.88 6.76
N LEU A 20 13.61 31.06 5.71
CA LEU A 20 13.45 29.61 5.79
C LEU A 20 14.55 28.94 6.61
N GLN A 21 15.77 29.48 6.55
CA GLN A 21 16.93 28.98 7.30
C GLN A 21 16.82 29.31 8.79
N THR A 22 16.38 30.53 9.13
CA THR A 22 16.16 30.98 10.51
C THR A 22 14.94 30.34 11.16
N ALA A 23 13.85 30.12 10.40
CA ALA A 23 12.67 29.41 10.88
C ALA A 23 12.88 27.89 11.07
N GLY A 24 14.09 27.38 10.80
CA GLY A 24 14.44 25.97 11.01
C GLY A 24 13.63 25.00 10.16
N VAL A 25 13.10 25.46 9.02
CA VAL A 25 12.33 24.62 8.10
C VAL A 25 13.31 23.66 7.41
N PRO A 26 13.18 22.34 7.57
CA PRO A 26 14.08 21.40 6.92
C PRO A 26 14.01 21.59 5.40
N ASP A 27 15.16 21.82 4.78
CA ASP A 27 15.31 21.94 3.34
C ASP A 27 14.66 20.73 2.67
N ARG A 28 13.45 20.91 2.12
CA ARG A 28 12.73 19.90 1.36
C ARG A 28 13.44 19.77 0.01
N ARG A 29 14.59 19.10 0.04
CA ARG A 29 15.12 18.43 -1.15
C ARG A 29 13.97 17.60 -1.69
N LEU A 30 13.55 17.88 -2.92
CA LEU A 30 12.57 17.10 -3.66
C LEU A 30 13.13 15.69 -3.90
N ASN A 31 13.14 14.90 -2.85
CA ASN A 31 13.29 13.47 -2.82
C ASN A 31 11.93 12.96 -2.35
N ASP A 32 11.05 12.68 -3.32
CA ASP A 32 9.97 11.73 -3.11
C ASP A 32 10.62 10.39 -2.74
N ASP A 33 10.72 10.10 -1.45
CA ASP A 33 10.66 8.75 -0.88
C ASP A 33 10.54 8.90 0.66
N ASP A 34 9.33 8.62 1.14
CA ASP A 34 8.89 8.63 2.54
C ASP A 34 9.76 7.78 3.49
N GLU A 35 9.90 8.31 4.71
CA GLU A 35 10.00 7.62 6.01
C GLU A 35 11.12 6.59 6.24
N ASN A 36 12.12 6.99 7.03
CA ASN A 36 12.34 6.40 8.36
C ASN A 36 13.32 7.23 9.21
N ASP A 37 12.76 7.79 10.26
CA ASP A 37 13.41 8.18 11.51
C ASP A 37 14.13 6.97 12.13
N GLU A 38 15.44 7.06 12.39
CA GLU A 38 16.09 6.45 13.57
C GLU A 38 17.45 7.14 13.84
N GLY A 39 17.49 7.89 14.95
CA GLY A 39 18.49 7.75 16.02
C GLY A 39 19.98 7.72 15.67
N LYS A 40 20.69 8.80 16.03
CA LYS A 40 22.14 8.77 16.28
C LYS A 40 22.49 7.69 17.31
N ALA A 41 23.26 6.68 16.92
CA ALA A 41 23.89 5.74 17.84
C ALA A 41 25.32 5.38 17.37
N ASN A 42 26.28 5.82 18.17
CA ASN A 42 27.68 5.40 18.32
C ASN A 42 28.36 4.66 17.16
N GLU A 43 29.30 5.38 16.55
CA GLU A 43 30.50 4.82 15.94
C GLU A 43 31.28 4.01 16.99
N GLU A 44 31.42 2.70 16.79
CA GLU A 44 32.59 1.87 17.15
C GLU A 44 32.23 0.37 17.01
N ASN A 45 32.14 -0.08 15.75
CA ASN A 45 32.51 -1.42 15.26
C ASN A 45 31.85 -1.69 13.91
N SER A 46 32.34 -1.03 12.86
CA SER A 46 32.02 -1.43 11.49
C SER A 46 33.02 -2.47 11.00
N PHE A 47 32.68 -3.74 11.20
CA PHE A 47 33.15 -4.78 10.28
C PHE A 47 32.87 -4.27 8.86
N LYS A 48 33.91 -4.09 8.03
CA LYS A 48 33.84 -3.56 6.66
C LYS A 48 32.93 -4.42 5.78
N LYS A 49 31.61 -4.28 5.93
CA LYS A 49 30.62 -4.76 4.96
C LYS A 49 30.76 -3.86 3.74
N ALA A 50 31.09 -4.46 2.60
CA ALA A 50 31.20 -3.72 1.35
C ALA A 50 29.94 -2.88 1.14
N SER A 51 30.13 -1.57 0.95
CA SER A 51 29.04 -0.63 0.78
C SER A 51 28.14 -1.03 -0.38
N ARG A 52 26.83 -0.79 -0.20
CA ARG A 52 25.83 -0.93 -1.24
C ARG A 52 26.12 0.11 -2.33
N ALA A 53 26.11 -0.30 -3.59
CA ALA A 53 26.34 0.61 -4.72
C ALA A 53 25.33 1.78 -4.66
N ARG A 54 25.83 3.01 -4.74
CA ARG A 54 25.09 4.25 -4.59
C ARG A 54 24.39 4.64 -5.90
N SER A 55 25.01 4.37 -7.05
CA SER A 55 24.44 4.69 -8.38
C SER A 55 24.29 3.45 -9.28
N LEU A 56 23.50 3.59 -10.36
CA LEU A 56 23.37 2.57 -11.41
C LEU A 56 24.70 2.33 -12.15
N GLN A 57 25.44 3.41 -12.40
CA GLN A 57 26.74 3.40 -13.05
C GLN A 57 27.79 2.67 -12.20
N GLU A 58 27.84 2.96 -10.89
CA GLU A 58 28.73 2.26 -9.95
C GLU A 58 28.45 0.75 -9.91
N LEU A 59 27.19 0.35 -10.10
CA LEU A 59 26.79 -1.06 -10.15
C LEU A 59 27.22 -1.73 -11.47
N GLN A 60 27.19 -1.00 -12.58
CA GLN A 60 27.71 -1.46 -13.88
C GLN A 60 29.22 -1.63 -13.82
N ASP A 61 29.96 -0.62 -13.34
CA ASP A 61 31.41 -0.66 -13.21
C ASP A 61 31.86 -1.83 -12.31
N ARG A 62 31.13 -2.07 -11.20
CA ARG A 62 31.41 -3.20 -10.31
C ARG A 62 31.14 -4.55 -10.97
N LEU A 63 30.12 -4.64 -11.83
CA LEU A 63 29.83 -5.85 -12.60
C LEU A 63 30.91 -6.09 -13.67
N GLU A 64 31.41 -5.03 -14.30
CA GLU A 64 32.46 -5.10 -15.33
C GLU A 64 33.80 -5.53 -14.74
N ARG A 65 34.19 -4.98 -13.59
CA ARG A 65 35.38 -5.44 -12.83
C ARG A 65 35.33 -6.93 -12.49
N VAL A 66 34.14 -7.44 -12.15
CA VAL A 66 33.90 -8.86 -11.87
C VAL A 66 33.81 -9.69 -13.17
N LYS A 67 33.42 -9.09 -14.29
CA LYS A 67 33.33 -9.76 -15.60
C LYS A 67 34.70 -9.90 -16.27
N GLY A 68 35.63 -8.96 -16.07
CA GLY A 68 36.96 -8.95 -16.68
C GLY A 68 37.96 -9.99 -16.12
N LYS A 69 37.64 -10.62 -15.00
CA LYS A 69 38.47 -11.69 -14.42
C LYS A 69 38.26 -13.02 -15.18
N LYS A 70 39.33 -13.54 -15.81
CA LYS A 70 39.30 -14.76 -16.65
C LYS A 70 39.06 -16.06 -15.87
N LYS A 71 39.53 -16.16 -14.62
CA LYS A 71 39.27 -17.29 -13.70
C LYS A 71 38.57 -16.76 -12.44
N MET A 72 37.36 -17.27 -12.18
CA MET A 72 36.48 -16.78 -11.11
C MET A 72 36.26 -17.84 -10.03
N ASN A 73 36.51 -17.48 -8.78
CA ASN A 73 36.21 -18.33 -7.62
C ASN A 73 34.69 -18.47 -7.42
N TYR A 74 34.24 -19.51 -6.72
CA TYR A 74 32.80 -19.76 -6.48
C TYR A 74 32.09 -18.55 -5.83
N ARG A 75 32.76 -17.89 -4.87
CA ARG A 75 32.26 -16.67 -4.22
C ARG A 75 32.05 -15.53 -5.22
N GLU A 76 32.98 -15.32 -6.15
CA GLU A 76 32.88 -14.26 -7.15
C GLU A 76 31.84 -14.56 -8.23
N LYS A 77 31.62 -15.84 -8.57
CA LYS A 77 30.50 -16.26 -9.43
C LYS A 77 29.14 -15.93 -8.79
N LEU A 78 29.01 -16.11 -7.48
CA LEU A 78 27.81 -15.72 -6.74
C LEU A 78 27.63 -14.21 -6.69
N GLU A 79 28.70 -13.44 -6.48
CA GLU A 79 28.66 -11.98 -6.52
C GLU A 79 28.25 -11.45 -7.89
N LYS A 80 28.80 -12.00 -8.97
CA LYS A 80 28.39 -11.68 -10.35
C LYS A 80 26.89 -11.90 -10.56
N LYS A 81 26.35 -13.03 -10.09
CA LYS A 81 24.90 -13.31 -10.16
C LYS A 81 24.09 -12.30 -9.34
N LYS A 82 24.54 -11.95 -8.14
CA LYS A 82 23.89 -10.94 -7.28
C LYS A 82 23.87 -9.56 -7.94
N LEU A 83 25.00 -9.09 -8.47
CA LEU A 83 25.13 -7.81 -9.17
C LEU A 83 24.25 -7.76 -10.43
N LYS A 84 24.26 -8.82 -11.25
CA LYS A 84 23.35 -8.91 -12.42
C LYS A 84 21.88 -8.80 -12.04
N ASN A 85 21.46 -9.46 -10.97
CA ASN A 85 20.08 -9.42 -10.51
C ASN A 85 19.71 -8.04 -9.95
N GLN A 86 20.63 -7.38 -9.24
CA GLN A 86 20.43 -6.01 -8.76
C GLN A 86 20.30 -5.01 -9.92
N LEU A 87 21.14 -5.14 -10.96
CA LEU A 87 21.05 -4.31 -12.16
C LEU A 87 19.69 -4.48 -12.84
N LYS A 88 19.28 -5.73 -13.11
CA LYS A 88 17.99 -6.05 -13.74
C LYS A 88 16.80 -5.51 -12.94
N LYS A 89 16.87 -5.52 -11.60
CA LYS A 89 15.82 -4.97 -10.74
C LYS A 89 15.75 -3.45 -10.83
N LYS A 90 16.90 -2.77 -10.82
CA LYS A 90 16.96 -1.30 -10.90
C LYS A 90 16.53 -0.80 -12.28
N THR A 91 16.96 -1.43 -13.37
CA THR A 91 16.53 -1.07 -14.73
C THR A 91 15.03 -1.28 -14.90
N LYS A 92 14.48 -2.42 -14.49
CA LYS A 92 13.03 -2.68 -14.55
C LYS A 92 12.21 -1.73 -13.68
N LYS A 93 12.74 -1.26 -12.55
CA LYS A 93 12.08 -0.23 -11.72
C LYS A 93 12.05 1.11 -12.50
N SER A 94 13.18 1.54 -13.05
CA SER A 94 13.28 2.77 -13.85
C SER A 94 12.33 2.75 -15.07
N GLU A 95 12.32 1.66 -15.83
CA GLU A 95 11.43 1.46 -16.99
C GLU A 95 9.95 1.57 -16.61
N ARG A 96 9.54 0.96 -15.49
CA ARG A 96 8.18 1.08 -14.97
C ARG A 96 7.81 2.52 -14.60
N HIS A 97 8.73 3.25 -13.97
CA HIS A 97 8.49 4.67 -13.66
C HIS A 97 8.39 5.52 -14.92
N ALA A 98 9.23 5.27 -15.94
CA ALA A 98 9.16 5.96 -17.22
C ALA A 98 7.81 5.70 -17.92
N ASN A 99 7.40 4.43 -18.04
CA ASN A 99 6.11 4.06 -18.63
C ASN A 99 4.93 4.65 -17.85
N HIS A 100 5.02 4.69 -16.52
CA HIS A 100 4.00 5.33 -15.70
C HIS A 100 3.92 6.85 -15.97
N LYS A 101 5.05 7.54 -16.08
CA LYS A 101 5.09 8.98 -16.43
C LYS A 101 4.52 9.24 -17.83
N LEU A 102 4.90 8.44 -18.83
CA LEU A 102 4.39 8.55 -20.20
C LEU A 102 2.87 8.31 -20.25
N SER A 103 2.37 7.26 -19.59
CA SER A 103 0.93 6.99 -19.55
C SER A 103 0.12 8.07 -18.81
N ARG A 104 0.73 8.76 -17.83
CA ARG A 104 0.11 9.90 -17.15
C ARG A 104 0.07 11.13 -18.05
N ALA A 105 1.14 11.39 -18.79
CA ALA A 105 1.20 12.48 -19.77
C ALA A 105 0.18 12.29 -20.91
N ALA A 106 0.09 11.08 -21.48
CA ALA A 106 -0.88 10.76 -22.54
C ALA A 106 -2.36 10.89 -22.09
N LYS A 107 -2.64 10.60 -20.81
CA LYS A 107 -3.98 10.81 -20.24
C LYS A 107 -4.31 12.29 -20.02
N LEU A 108 -3.31 13.12 -19.74
CA LEU A 108 -3.50 14.55 -19.60
C LEU A 108 -3.71 15.21 -20.97
N SER A 109 -3.00 14.78 -22.01
CA SER A 109 -3.21 15.28 -23.38
C SER A 109 -4.58 14.87 -23.95
N SER A 110 -5.03 13.63 -23.74
CA SER A 110 -6.35 13.19 -24.22
C SER A 110 -7.53 13.91 -23.55
N VAL A 111 -7.32 14.43 -22.33
CA VAL A 111 -8.34 15.24 -21.63
C VAL A 111 -8.39 16.66 -22.20
N LEU A 112 -7.25 17.18 -22.67
CA LEU A 112 -7.15 18.51 -23.26
C LEU A 112 -7.78 18.59 -24.66
N GLU A 113 -7.59 17.57 -25.50
CA GLU A 113 -8.22 17.50 -26.84
C GLU A 113 -9.74 17.33 -26.76
N LYS A 114 -10.24 16.67 -25.70
CA LYS A 114 -11.68 16.44 -25.52
C LYS A 114 -12.45 17.67 -25.03
N SER A 115 -11.75 18.71 -24.57
CA SER A 115 -12.36 19.99 -24.17
C SER A 115 -12.58 20.97 -25.33
N THR A 116 -12.00 20.75 -26.51
CA THR A 116 -12.05 21.70 -27.64
C THR A 116 -13.15 21.43 -28.68
N GLU A 117 -13.87 20.30 -28.62
CA GLU A 117 -14.85 19.89 -29.65
C GLU A 117 -16.34 20.04 -29.25
N MET A 118 -16.67 20.57 -28.07
CA MET A 118 -18.07 20.67 -27.62
C MET A 118 -18.49 22.10 -27.26
N GLU A 119 -18.70 22.96 -28.26
CA GLU A 119 -19.48 24.20 -28.10
C GLU A 119 -20.35 24.50 -29.32
N SER A 120 -21.53 23.90 -29.38
CA SER A 120 -22.74 24.46 -30.02
C SER A 120 -23.95 23.62 -29.62
N ASP A 121 -24.84 24.13 -28.76
CA ASP A 121 -26.19 24.58 -29.17
C ASP A 121 -27.21 24.69 -28.00
N THR A 122 -28.10 25.70 -28.13
CA THR A 122 -29.38 25.97 -27.44
C THR A 122 -29.41 26.40 -25.95
N LYS A 123 -29.75 27.69 -25.71
CA LYS A 123 -30.17 28.25 -24.41
C LYS A 123 -31.70 28.41 -24.37
N LYS A 124 -32.36 27.88 -23.34
CA LYS A 124 -33.73 28.25 -22.92
C LYS A 124 -33.66 29.31 -21.80
N PRO A 125 -34.66 30.18 -21.61
CA PRO A 125 -34.62 31.19 -20.56
C PRO A 125 -34.85 30.56 -19.18
N ASP A 126 -33.88 30.73 -18.28
CA ASP A 126 -33.90 30.19 -16.92
C ASP A 126 -34.86 30.95 -16.00
N LYS A 127 -35.60 30.20 -15.17
CA LYS A 127 -36.41 30.74 -14.06
C LYS A 127 -35.48 31.15 -12.91
N PRO A 128 -35.78 32.23 -12.17
CA PRO A 128 -34.95 32.64 -11.03
C PRO A 128 -34.96 31.58 -9.91
N VAL A 129 -33.78 31.22 -9.44
CA VAL A 129 -33.56 30.26 -8.32
C VAL A 129 -33.48 31.04 -7.01
N TYR A 130 -34.31 30.67 -6.05
CA TYR A 130 -34.35 31.28 -4.71
C TYR A 130 -33.59 30.42 -3.69
N ASN A 131 -32.93 31.05 -2.73
CA ASN A 131 -32.35 30.37 -1.56
C ASN A 131 -33.44 29.91 -0.58
N LYS A 132 -33.07 29.12 0.44
CA LYS A 132 -33.98 28.65 1.52
C LYS A 132 -34.71 29.77 2.26
N ASP A 133 -34.18 30.99 2.20
CA ASP A 133 -34.76 32.20 2.80
C ASP A 133 -35.48 33.09 1.77
N GLU A 134 -35.86 32.55 0.60
CA GLU A 134 -36.62 33.22 -0.46
C GLU A 134 -36.05 34.56 -0.94
N LYS A 135 -34.73 34.73 -0.84
CA LYS A 135 -34.01 35.86 -1.45
C LYS A 135 -33.44 35.47 -2.82
N LEU A 136 -33.63 36.34 -3.81
CA LEU A 136 -32.98 36.27 -5.12
C LEU A 136 -31.48 36.43 -4.93
N VAL A 137 -30.69 35.38 -5.19
CA VAL A 137 -29.23 35.43 -5.06
C VAL A 137 -28.58 35.28 -6.43
N PHE A 138 -27.93 36.35 -6.89
CA PHE A 138 -27.09 36.38 -8.09
C PHE A 138 -25.72 35.74 -7.80
N SER A 139 -25.72 34.49 -7.33
CA SER A 139 -24.48 33.73 -7.16
C SER A 139 -24.10 33.14 -8.51
N LYS A 140 -22.84 33.30 -8.91
CA LYS A 140 -22.25 32.67 -10.10
C LYS A 140 -22.62 31.19 -10.09
N PHE A 141 -23.36 30.75 -11.10
CA PHE A 141 -23.84 29.37 -11.24
C PHE A 141 -22.67 28.40 -11.07
N ASP A 142 -22.71 27.56 -10.03
CA ASP A 142 -21.72 26.50 -9.85
C ASP A 142 -22.15 25.30 -10.73
N PHE A 143 -21.83 25.36 -12.02
CA PHE A 143 -22.06 24.27 -12.98
C PHE A 143 -21.23 23.01 -12.66
N ALA A 144 -20.45 23.00 -11.58
CA ALA A 144 -19.62 21.88 -11.19
C ALA A 144 -20.39 20.58 -10.92
N GLU A 145 -21.72 20.61 -10.72
CA GLU A 145 -22.56 19.41 -10.58
C GLU A 145 -23.38 19.04 -11.84
N ILE A 146 -23.58 19.98 -12.78
CA ILE A 146 -24.26 19.73 -14.06
C ILE A 146 -23.30 18.92 -14.95
N GLY A 147 -23.41 17.59 -14.87
CA GLY A 147 -22.59 16.65 -15.62
C GLY A 147 -21.86 15.62 -14.76
N LYS A 148 -21.74 15.83 -13.44
CA LYS A 148 -21.23 14.81 -12.52
C LYS A 148 -22.35 13.82 -12.20
N LYS A 149 -22.59 12.84 -13.09
CA LYS A 149 -23.41 11.67 -12.75
C LYS A 149 -22.83 11.04 -11.47
N LYS A 150 -23.55 11.15 -10.35
CA LYS A 150 -23.15 10.53 -9.07
C LYS A 150 -22.98 9.03 -9.33
N LYS A 151 -21.74 8.55 -9.31
CA LYS A 151 -21.44 7.13 -9.49
C LYS A 151 -22.06 6.36 -8.33
N VAL A 152 -23.23 5.76 -8.54
CA VAL A 152 -23.87 4.89 -7.56
C VAL A 152 -22.87 3.77 -7.23
N LYS A 153 -22.44 3.71 -5.97
CA LYS A 153 -21.51 2.69 -5.50
C LYS A 153 -22.21 1.34 -5.58
N LYS A 154 -21.83 0.51 -6.54
CA LYS A 154 -22.33 -0.86 -6.66
C LYS A 154 -21.79 -1.70 -5.50
N GLU A 155 -22.65 -2.57 -4.97
CA GLU A 155 -22.27 -3.55 -3.93
C GLU A 155 -21.10 -4.41 -4.44
N LYS A 156 -20.00 -4.48 -3.68
CA LYS A 156 -18.80 -5.24 -4.09
C LYS A 156 -18.64 -6.57 -3.35
N ASP A 157 -19.46 -6.81 -2.33
CA ASP A 157 -19.32 -7.99 -1.49
C ASP A 157 -20.04 -9.21 -2.07
N PRO A 158 -19.31 -10.32 -2.32
CA PRO A 158 -19.87 -11.47 -3.00
C PRO A 158 -20.95 -12.18 -2.18
N LYS A 159 -20.93 -12.04 -0.84
CA LYS A 159 -21.99 -12.55 0.05
C LYS A 159 -23.30 -11.79 -0.18
N LYS A 160 -23.24 -10.45 -0.14
CA LYS A 160 -24.42 -9.59 -0.38
C LYS A 160 -24.96 -9.73 -1.81
N ILE A 161 -24.08 -9.84 -2.80
CA ILE A 161 -24.50 -10.04 -4.20
C ILE A 161 -25.22 -11.39 -4.34
N LEU A 162 -24.71 -12.45 -3.70
CA LEU A 162 -25.36 -13.75 -3.69
C LEU A 162 -26.74 -13.69 -3.01
N GLU A 163 -26.83 -13.05 -1.85
CA GLU A 163 -28.09 -12.85 -1.13
C GLU A 163 -29.11 -12.05 -1.95
N ASN A 164 -28.67 -11.01 -2.66
CA ASN A 164 -29.54 -10.22 -3.54
C ASN A 164 -30.06 -11.06 -4.71
N LEU A 165 -29.23 -11.92 -5.30
CA LEU A 165 -29.67 -12.84 -6.35
C LEU A 165 -30.64 -13.89 -5.83
N GLU A 166 -30.40 -14.43 -4.64
CA GLU A 166 -31.31 -15.37 -3.98
C GLU A 166 -32.67 -14.72 -3.73
N LYS A 167 -32.70 -13.50 -3.16
CA LYS A 167 -33.93 -12.70 -2.98
C LYS A 167 -34.64 -12.40 -4.30
N GLN A 168 -33.92 -12.12 -5.38
CA GLN A 168 -34.52 -11.90 -6.70
C GLN A 168 -35.16 -13.18 -7.25
N ASN A 169 -34.48 -14.32 -7.13
CA ASN A 169 -35.00 -15.61 -7.56
C ASN A 169 -36.21 -16.02 -6.71
N GLU A 170 -36.17 -15.82 -5.40
CA GLU A 170 -37.30 -16.07 -4.50
C GLU A 170 -38.54 -15.25 -4.89
N LYS A 171 -38.36 -13.96 -5.19
CA LYS A 171 -39.47 -13.11 -5.67
C LYS A 171 -40.08 -13.65 -6.96
N ILE A 172 -39.24 -14.07 -7.90
CA ILE A 172 -39.70 -14.63 -9.17
C ILE A 172 -40.39 -15.99 -8.95
N ASN A 173 -39.90 -16.83 -8.04
CA ASN A 173 -40.53 -18.10 -7.70
C ASN A 173 -41.88 -17.90 -7.01
N LYS A 174 -41.98 -16.96 -6.06
CA LYS A 174 -43.25 -16.60 -5.42
C LYS A 174 -44.31 -16.14 -6.42
N LEU A 175 -43.94 -15.33 -7.41
CA LEU A 175 -44.87 -14.91 -8.48
C LEU A 175 -45.32 -16.07 -9.37
N LYS A 176 -44.45 -17.06 -9.59
CA LYS A 176 -44.83 -18.29 -10.31
C LYS A 176 -45.78 -19.16 -9.49
N GLU A 177 -45.52 -19.31 -8.20
CA GLU A 177 -46.36 -20.07 -7.26
C GLU A 177 -47.73 -19.43 -7.09
N SER A 178 -47.83 -18.10 -7.12
CA SER A 178 -49.10 -17.36 -7.07
C SER A 178 -49.89 -17.36 -8.39
N GLY A 179 -49.40 -18.06 -9.44
CA GLY A 179 -50.07 -18.15 -10.75
C GLY A 179 -49.82 -17.00 -11.71
N GLU A 180 -49.01 -15.99 -11.32
CA GLU A 180 -48.69 -14.82 -12.16
C GLU A 180 -47.47 -15.08 -13.07
N ILE A 181 -47.56 -16.12 -13.89
CA ILE A 181 -46.43 -16.61 -14.70
C ILE A 181 -45.95 -15.56 -15.70
N GLU A 182 -46.87 -14.83 -16.33
CA GLU A 182 -46.54 -13.79 -17.32
C GLU A 182 -45.71 -12.65 -16.70
N LYS A 183 -46.10 -12.17 -15.51
CA LYS A 183 -45.34 -11.15 -14.78
C LYS A 183 -43.96 -11.65 -14.39
N ALA A 184 -43.84 -12.92 -13.99
CA ALA A 184 -42.55 -13.53 -13.68
C ALA A 184 -41.63 -13.61 -14.90
N ILE A 185 -42.16 -13.88 -16.10
CA ILE A 185 -41.43 -13.88 -17.36
C ILE A 185 -41.02 -12.46 -17.72
N GLU A 186 -41.94 -11.49 -17.65
CA GLU A 186 -41.66 -10.09 -17.97
C GLU A 186 -40.55 -9.50 -17.07
N ILE A 187 -40.55 -9.82 -15.77
CA ILE A 187 -39.48 -9.41 -14.84
C ILE A 187 -38.14 -10.03 -15.24
N LYS A 188 -38.11 -11.31 -15.62
CA LYS A 188 -36.88 -11.98 -16.07
C LYS A 188 -36.34 -11.33 -17.34
N GLU A 189 -37.20 -11.05 -18.32
CA GLU A 189 -36.83 -10.40 -19.58
C GLU A 189 -36.33 -8.98 -19.33
N LYS A 190 -37.06 -8.17 -18.54
CA LYS A 190 -36.62 -6.83 -18.14
C LYS A 190 -35.24 -6.85 -17.48
N ASN A 191 -34.97 -7.83 -16.61
CA ASN A 191 -33.65 -7.98 -15.99
C ASN A 191 -32.57 -8.41 -16.99
N ALA A 192 -32.89 -9.33 -17.90
CA ALA A 192 -31.98 -9.76 -18.95
C ALA A 192 -31.58 -8.60 -19.88
N TRP A 193 -32.53 -7.78 -20.31
CA TRP A 193 -32.29 -6.59 -21.12
C TRP A 193 -31.49 -5.53 -20.37
N LYS A 194 -31.82 -5.23 -19.12
CA LYS A 194 -31.02 -4.33 -18.26
C LYS A 194 -29.58 -4.81 -18.14
N ASN A 195 -29.38 -6.12 -17.97
CA ASN A 195 -28.06 -6.71 -17.88
C ASN A 195 -27.30 -6.66 -19.22
N ALA A 196 -27.97 -6.88 -20.35
CA ALA A 196 -27.37 -6.74 -21.67
C ALA A 196 -26.91 -5.30 -21.94
N LEU A 197 -27.78 -4.32 -21.65
CA LEU A 197 -27.46 -2.89 -21.80
C LEU A 197 -26.30 -2.46 -20.91
N ALA A 198 -26.29 -2.86 -19.64
CA ALA A 198 -25.18 -2.54 -18.74
C ALA A 198 -23.87 -3.21 -19.19
N LYS A 199 -23.91 -4.44 -19.72
CA LYS A 199 -22.71 -5.07 -20.31
C LYS A 199 -22.21 -4.29 -21.53
N ALA A 200 -23.11 -3.82 -22.40
CA ALA A 200 -22.77 -2.98 -23.55
C ALA A 200 -22.17 -1.62 -23.15
N GLU A 201 -22.65 -1.02 -22.06
CA GLU A 201 -22.04 0.18 -21.44
C GLU A 201 -20.63 -0.08 -20.87
N GLY A 202 -20.19 -1.35 -20.81
CA GLY A 202 -18.91 -1.76 -20.25
C GLY A 202 -18.94 -2.03 -18.75
N GLN A 203 -20.11 -2.08 -18.12
CA GLN A 203 -20.24 -2.48 -16.73
C GLN A 203 -20.02 -3.99 -16.56
N LYS A 204 -19.09 -4.35 -15.67
CA LYS A 204 -18.85 -5.75 -15.29
C LYS A 204 -19.93 -6.23 -14.32
N ILE A 205 -20.88 -7.00 -14.83
CA ILE A 205 -21.97 -7.62 -14.08
C ILE A 205 -21.49 -8.96 -13.48
N LYS A 206 -21.88 -9.27 -12.24
CA LYS A 206 -21.38 -10.43 -11.47
C LYS A 206 -22.55 -11.26 -10.92
N ASP A 207 -23.27 -11.90 -11.83
CA ASP A 207 -24.55 -12.53 -11.47
C ASP A 207 -24.47 -14.07 -11.36
N ASP A 208 -23.29 -14.65 -11.59
CA ASP A 208 -23.11 -16.11 -11.58
C ASP A 208 -23.05 -16.68 -10.14
N PRO A 209 -24.05 -17.46 -9.69
CA PRO A 209 -24.13 -17.92 -8.30
C PRO A 209 -22.98 -18.85 -7.92
N LEU A 210 -22.51 -19.69 -8.85
CA LEU A 210 -21.39 -20.61 -8.63
C LEU A 210 -20.07 -19.86 -8.40
N LEU A 211 -19.80 -18.80 -9.18
CA LEU A 211 -18.61 -17.98 -9.03
C LEU A 211 -18.65 -17.11 -7.77
N LEU A 212 -19.84 -16.62 -7.41
CA LEU A 212 -20.03 -15.89 -6.15
C LEU A 212 -19.78 -16.79 -4.94
N LYS A 213 -20.34 -18.01 -4.92
CA LYS A 213 -20.06 -19.02 -3.87
C LYS A 213 -18.56 -19.34 -3.76
N LYS A 214 -17.87 -19.54 -4.90
CA LYS A 214 -16.40 -19.73 -4.92
C LYS A 214 -15.65 -18.52 -4.36
N SER A 215 -16.09 -17.31 -4.71
CA SER A 215 -15.49 -16.06 -4.23
C SER A 215 -15.66 -15.89 -2.72
N VAL A 216 -16.83 -16.25 -2.19
CA VAL A 216 -17.09 -16.29 -0.74
C VAL A 216 -16.14 -17.26 -0.04
N LYS A 217 -16.07 -18.52 -0.51
CA LYS A 217 -15.16 -19.54 0.04
C LYS A 217 -13.71 -19.08 0.02
N LYS A 218 -13.26 -18.43 -1.05
CA LYS A 218 -11.90 -17.89 -1.16
C LYS A 218 -11.63 -16.76 -0.14
N LYS A 219 -12.61 -15.86 0.07
CA LYS A 219 -12.50 -14.82 1.12
C LYS A 219 -12.39 -15.46 2.51
N GLU A 220 -13.22 -16.46 2.80
CA GLU A 220 -13.21 -17.17 4.09
C GLU A 220 -11.90 -17.95 4.31
N GLN A 221 -11.41 -18.65 3.29
CA GLN A 221 -10.11 -19.33 3.34
C GLN A 221 -8.97 -18.35 3.62
N LYS A 222 -8.98 -17.18 2.97
CA LYS A 222 -7.98 -16.13 3.23
C LYS A 222 -8.06 -15.68 4.69
N GLN A 223 -9.24 -15.41 5.22
CA GLN A 223 -9.44 -15.03 6.62
C GLN A 223 -8.95 -16.12 7.58
N ARG A 224 -9.32 -17.39 7.37
CA ARG A 224 -8.84 -18.53 8.16
C ARG A 224 -7.31 -18.64 8.15
N SER A 225 -6.69 -18.49 6.98
CA SER A 225 -5.23 -18.53 6.85
C SER A 225 -4.55 -17.37 7.58
N SER A 226 -5.12 -16.17 7.53
CA SER A 226 -4.62 -14.99 8.24
C SER A 226 -4.75 -15.17 9.75
N LYS A 227 -5.89 -15.67 10.22
CA LYS A 227 -6.16 -15.99 11.63
C LYS A 227 -5.12 -16.99 12.17
N LYS A 228 -4.93 -18.12 11.48
CA LYS A 228 -3.93 -19.13 11.85
C LYS A 228 -2.51 -18.55 11.93
N LYS A 229 -2.12 -17.71 10.95
CA LYS A 229 -0.80 -17.06 10.96
C LYS A 229 -0.64 -16.09 12.13
N TRP A 230 -1.69 -15.37 12.49
CA TRP A 230 -1.69 -14.48 13.64
C TRP A 230 -1.58 -15.25 14.95
N GLU A 231 -2.37 -16.31 15.13
CA GLU A 231 -2.28 -17.20 16.29
C GLU A 231 -0.88 -17.79 16.44
N GLN A 232 -0.29 -18.30 15.35
CA GLN A 232 1.09 -18.81 15.35
C GLN A 232 2.12 -17.75 15.75
N ARG A 233 1.94 -16.49 15.34
CA ARG A 233 2.83 -15.39 15.76
C ARG A 233 2.69 -15.10 17.24
N ILE A 234 1.46 -15.04 17.75
CA ILE A 234 1.20 -14.81 19.17
C ILE A 234 1.82 -15.93 20.00
N GLN A 235 1.59 -17.19 19.62
CA GLN A 235 2.22 -18.36 20.27
C GLN A 235 3.75 -18.30 20.21
N GLY A 236 4.32 -17.91 19.06
CA GLY A 236 5.78 -17.76 18.92
C GLY A 236 6.36 -16.67 19.84
N VAL A 237 5.67 -15.54 19.96
CA VAL A 237 6.07 -14.46 20.87
C VAL A 237 5.97 -14.91 22.33
N GLU A 238 4.88 -15.59 22.70
CA GLU A 238 4.67 -16.07 24.06
C GLU A 238 5.71 -17.12 24.44
N LYS A 239 5.97 -18.09 23.56
CA LYS A 239 7.03 -19.07 23.74
C LYS A 239 8.40 -18.41 23.92
N ALA A 240 8.74 -17.43 23.08
CA ALA A 240 10.01 -16.72 23.19
C ALA A 240 10.16 -15.95 24.52
N LYS A 241 9.06 -15.38 25.03
CA LYS A 241 9.02 -14.74 26.36
C LYS A 241 9.26 -15.78 27.46
N GLN A 242 8.54 -16.90 27.43
CA GLN A 242 8.66 -17.99 28.39
C GLN A 242 10.08 -18.59 28.39
N ASP A 243 10.64 -18.89 27.22
CA ASP A 243 12.00 -19.41 27.07
C ASP A 243 13.04 -18.45 27.67
N ARG A 244 12.88 -17.14 27.47
CA ARG A 244 13.77 -16.14 28.05
C ARG A 244 13.66 -16.09 29.57
N GLN A 245 12.44 -16.14 30.11
CA GLN A 245 12.22 -16.18 31.55
C GLN A 245 12.78 -17.46 32.18
N GLN A 246 12.58 -18.61 31.52
CA GLN A 246 13.09 -19.91 31.98
C GLN A 246 14.61 -19.91 32.03
N LYS A 247 15.27 -19.47 30.94
CA LYS A 247 16.74 -19.29 30.91
C LYS A 247 17.24 -18.38 32.03
N ARG A 248 16.51 -17.29 32.34
CA ARG A 248 16.87 -16.40 33.46
C ARG A 248 16.74 -17.12 34.81
N LYS A 249 15.64 -17.85 35.04
CA LYS A 249 15.42 -18.64 36.27
C LYS A 249 16.52 -19.69 36.44
N ASP A 250 16.83 -20.44 35.40
CA ASP A 250 17.86 -21.48 35.42
C ASP A 250 19.24 -20.90 35.70
N ASN A 251 19.61 -19.78 35.07
CA ASN A 251 20.87 -19.09 35.32
C ASN A 251 20.96 -18.55 36.76
N ILE A 252 19.86 -18.02 37.31
CA ILE A 252 19.82 -17.57 38.72
C ILE A 252 19.97 -18.76 39.67
N GLN A 253 19.27 -19.86 39.42
CA GLN A 253 19.39 -21.08 40.22
C GLN A 253 20.80 -21.66 40.15
N LYS A 254 21.41 -21.70 38.97
CA LYS A 254 22.81 -22.11 38.78
C LYS A 254 23.75 -21.23 39.60
N ARG A 255 23.65 -19.90 39.51
CA ARG A 255 24.43 -18.98 40.34
C ARG A 255 24.24 -19.22 41.84
N LYS A 256 23.01 -19.50 42.30
CA LYS A 256 22.73 -19.83 43.71
C LYS A 256 23.42 -21.13 44.13
N LYS A 257 23.33 -22.18 43.29
CA LYS A 257 24.00 -23.48 43.52
C LYS A 257 25.53 -23.32 43.53
N ASP A 258 26.10 -22.63 42.54
CA ASP A 258 27.54 -22.39 42.43
C ASP A 258 28.10 -21.62 43.62
N LYS A 259 27.35 -20.63 44.16
CA LYS A 259 27.72 -19.96 45.40
C LYS A 259 27.77 -20.91 46.60
N LYS A 260 26.79 -21.81 46.73
CA LYS A 260 26.77 -22.83 47.80
C LYS A 260 27.93 -23.81 47.64
N THR A 261 28.14 -24.35 46.44
CA THR A 261 29.25 -25.30 46.18
C THR A 261 30.62 -24.66 46.38
N THR A 262 30.80 -23.40 45.99
CA THR A 262 32.06 -22.66 46.22
C THR A 262 32.33 -22.46 47.71
N LYS A 263 31.30 -22.12 48.50
CA LYS A 263 31.42 -22.01 49.96
C LYS A 263 31.82 -23.35 50.60
N LEU A 264 31.18 -24.44 50.19
CA LEU A 264 31.49 -25.81 50.67
C LEU A 264 32.92 -26.20 50.30
N LYS A 265 33.34 -26.01 49.04
CA LYS A 265 34.71 -26.28 48.59
C LYS A 265 35.76 -25.47 49.38
N LYS A 266 35.47 -24.20 49.70
CA LYS A 266 36.36 -23.36 50.53
C LYS A 266 36.44 -23.85 51.99
N ALA A 267 35.33 -24.31 52.57
CA ALA A 267 35.30 -24.86 53.92
C ALA A 267 36.08 -26.19 54.00
N ALA A 268 35.88 -27.09 53.04
CA ALA A 268 36.60 -28.36 52.93
C ALA A 268 38.12 -28.14 52.78
N LYS A 269 38.55 -27.20 51.93
CA LYS A 269 39.98 -26.82 51.78
C LYS A 269 40.62 -26.29 53.06
N ARG A 270 39.83 -25.74 53.99
CA ARG A 270 40.31 -25.23 55.29
C ARG A 270 40.24 -26.28 56.41
N GLY A 271 39.98 -27.55 56.08
CA GLY A 271 39.93 -28.64 57.06
C GLY A 271 38.70 -28.63 57.96
N LYS A 272 37.69 -27.79 57.69
CA LYS A 272 36.42 -27.85 58.42
C LYS A 272 35.59 -29.01 57.86
N ILE A 273 35.38 -30.04 58.69
CA ILE A 273 34.44 -31.13 58.42
C ILE A 273 33.05 -30.52 58.28
N ILE A 274 32.39 -30.77 57.15
CA ILE A 274 31.05 -30.25 56.86
C ILE A 274 30.07 -31.39 57.19
N PRO A 275 29.31 -31.32 58.30
CA PRO A 275 28.34 -32.34 58.62
C PRO A 275 27.10 -32.15 57.73
N GLY A 276 26.64 -33.23 57.09
CA GLY A 276 25.37 -33.25 56.34
C GLY A 276 25.43 -32.69 54.91
N PHE A 277 26.61 -32.73 54.28
CA PHE A 277 26.72 -32.73 52.81
C PHE A 277 27.14 -34.10 52.30
#